data_AF-A0A3D9SYU8-F1
#
_entry.id   AF-A0A3D9SYU8-F1
#
_cell.length_a   1.000
_cell.length_b   1.000
_cell.length_c   1.000
_cell.angle_alpha   90.00
_cell.angle_beta   90.00
_cell.angle_gamma   90.00
#
_symmetry.space_group_name_H-M   'P 1'
#
loop_
_entity.id
_entity.type
_entity.pdbx_description
1 polymer ?
#
loop_
_entity_poly.entity_id
_entity_poly.type
_entity_poly.pdbx_seq_one_letter_code
_entity_poly.pdbx_strand_id
1 'polypeptide(L)'
;MSNPQVRLKVLLRERHWQTHQTFSAEYDRAARKVDPSLVGQAPSRAQLHRWTTGDVKGLPYPDHCRVLEAMFPGWTAAQLFERVNGEESVTSEPEPSVSTPDEAAPVSDEADPALWGAGSLAG
;
A
#
# COMPACT_ATOMS: atom_id res chain seq x y z
N MET A 1 -10.53 3.13 29.06
CA MET A 1 -9.66 2.05 28.55
C MET A 1 -10.01 1.83 27.09
N SER A 2 -9.28 2.47 26.16
CA SER A 2 -9.50 2.26 24.72
C SER A 2 -8.98 0.86 24.37
N ASN A 3 -9.89 -0.05 24.04
CA ASN A 3 -9.52 -1.40 23.63
C ASN A 3 -8.89 -1.32 22.23
N PRO A 4 -7.65 -1.82 22.03
CA PRO A 4 -6.98 -1.76 20.73
C PRO A 4 -7.81 -2.52 19.69
N GLN A 5 -8.40 -1.79 18.75
CA GLN A 5 -9.17 -2.34 17.64
C GLN A 5 -8.38 -2.14 16.34
N VAL A 6 -8.52 -3.04 15.38
CA VAL A 6 -7.91 -2.84 14.07
C VAL A 6 -8.66 -1.77 13.28
N ARG A 7 -7.92 -1.04 12.43
CA ARG A 7 -8.49 0.04 11.59
C ARG A 7 -9.64 -0.45 10.72
N LEU A 8 -9.54 -1.66 10.18
CA LEU A 8 -10.60 -2.31 9.40
C LEU A 8 -11.94 -2.32 10.15
N LYS A 9 -11.96 -2.63 11.45
CA LYS A 9 -13.18 -2.64 12.26
C LYS A 9 -13.82 -1.25 12.37
N VAL A 10 -12.99 -0.21 12.47
CA VAL A 10 -13.45 1.19 12.53
C VAL A 10 -14.10 1.58 11.20
N LEU A 11 -13.44 1.30 10.07
CA LEU A 11 -13.93 1.63 8.74
C LEU A 11 -15.22 0.87 8.39
N LEU A 12 -15.34 -0.40 8.76
CA LEU A 12 -16.58 -1.16 8.57
C LEU A 12 -17.75 -0.58 9.37
N ARG A 13 -17.48 -0.04 10.57
CA ARG A 13 -18.50 0.65 11.37
C ARG A 13 -18.93 1.96 10.72
N GLU A 14 -17.98 2.79 10.28
CA GLU A 14 -18.25 4.07 9.61
C GLU A 14 -19.05 3.90 8.31
N ARG A 15 -18.73 2.88 7.52
CA ARG A 15 -19.43 2.56 6.27
C ARG A 15 -20.71 1.73 6.46
N HIS A 16 -21.04 1.38 7.71
CA HIS A 16 -22.19 0.54 8.04
C HIS A 16 -22.14 -0.88 7.42
N TRP A 17 -20.95 -1.36 7.07
CA TRP A 17 -20.69 -2.69 6.49
C TRP A 17 -20.36 -3.73 7.57
N GLN A 18 -21.06 -3.66 8.70
CA GLN A 18 -20.79 -4.50 9.87
C GLN A 18 -21.35 -5.92 9.69
N THR A 19 -22.29 -6.11 8.77
CA THR A 19 -22.88 -7.41 8.47
C THR A 19 -22.03 -8.14 7.42
N HIS A 20 -21.87 -9.45 7.60
CA HIS A 20 -21.11 -10.29 6.67
C HIS A 20 -21.68 -10.23 5.25
N GLN A 21 -23.00 -10.14 5.09
CA GLN A 21 -23.65 -10.06 3.78
C GLN A 21 -23.31 -8.75 3.06
N THR A 22 -23.41 -7.60 3.74
CA THR A 22 -23.08 -6.30 3.14
C THR A 22 -21.59 -6.21 2.83
N PHE A 23 -20.74 -6.71 3.72
CA PHE A 23 -19.31 -6.81 3.46
C PHE A 23 -19.01 -7.66 2.21
N SER A 24 -19.63 -8.84 2.10
CA SER A 24 -19.40 -9.75 0.97
C SER A 24 -19.85 -9.13 -0.36
N ALA A 25 -20.97 -8.40 -0.37
CA ALA A 25 -21.45 -7.73 -1.57
C ALA A 25 -20.47 -6.64 -2.05
N GLU A 26 -19.95 -5.82 -1.14
CA GLU A 26 -18.96 -4.79 -1.48
C GLU A 26 -17.59 -5.39 -1.83
N TYR A 27 -17.23 -6.51 -1.17
CA TYR A 27 -16.05 -7.29 -1.51
C TYR A 27 -16.12 -7.81 -2.94
N ASP A 28 -17.23 -8.46 -3.31
CA ASP A 28 -17.44 -8.97 -4.66
C ASP A 28 -17.44 -7.85 -5.71
N ARG A 29 -17.99 -6.68 -5.35
CA ARG A 29 -17.96 -5.50 -6.21
C ARG A 29 -16.54 -4.98 -6.46
N ALA A 30 -15.68 -4.99 -5.44
CA ALA A 30 -14.28 -4.63 -5.57
C ALA A 30 -13.48 -5.73 -6.30
N ALA A 31 -13.71 -7.00 -5.98
CA ALA A 31 -13.10 -8.15 -6.63
C ALA A 31 -13.34 -8.11 -8.14
N ARG A 32 -14.56 -7.83 -8.60
CA ARG A 32 -14.87 -7.66 -10.05
C ARG A 32 -13.97 -6.67 -10.77
N LYS A 33 -13.47 -5.63 -10.08
CA LYS A 33 -12.59 -4.60 -10.66
C LYS A 33 -11.12 -5.00 -10.64
N VAL A 34 -10.71 -5.75 -9.64
CA VAL A 34 -9.31 -6.18 -9.43
C VAL A 34 -9.04 -7.47 -10.20
N ASP A 35 -9.81 -8.50 -9.88
CA ASP A 35 -9.74 -9.82 -10.49
C ASP A 35 -11.12 -10.51 -10.40
N PRO A 36 -11.81 -10.71 -11.54
CA PRO A 36 -13.09 -11.40 -11.60
C PRO A 36 -13.10 -12.81 -11.00
N SER A 37 -11.95 -13.49 -10.92
CA SER A 37 -11.84 -14.83 -10.32
C SER A 37 -12.04 -14.84 -8.80
N LEU A 38 -11.83 -13.68 -8.14
CA LEU A 38 -12.00 -13.51 -6.70
C LEU A 38 -13.45 -13.23 -6.28
N VAL A 39 -14.36 -13.08 -7.24
CA VAL A 39 -15.78 -12.82 -7.00
C VAL A 39 -16.44 -14.07 -6.42
N GLY A 40 -17.12 -13.93 -5.28
CA GLY A 40 -17.67 -15.05 -4.53
C GLY A 40 -16.65 -15.75 -3.63
N GLN A 41 -15.39 -15.30 -3.63
CA GLN A 41 -14.34 -15.75 -2.68
C GLN A 41 -14.22 -14.83 -1.47
N ALA A 42 -15.32 -14.13 -1.11
CA ALA A 42 -15.37 -13.31 0.08
C ALA A 42 -15.07 -14.15 1.34
N PRO A 43 -14.36 -13.58 2.33
CA PRO A 43 -14.02 -14.28 3.56
C PRO A 43 -15.29 -14.68 4.33
N SER A 44 -15.24 -15.84 5.00
CA SER A 44 -16.33 -16.31 5.85
C SER A 44 -16.55 -15.40 7.05
N ARG A 45 -17.73 -15.48 7.70
CA ARG A 45 -18.05 -14.70 8.91
C ARG A 45 -16.99 -14.85 10.01
N ALA A 46 -16.46 -16.06 10.20
CA ALA A 46 -15.41 -16.32 11.19
C ALA A 46 -14.08 -15.65 10.80
N GLN A 47 -13.73 -15.66 9.51
CA GLN A 47 -12.53 -15.01 9.00
C GLN A 47 -12.63 -13.48 9.17
N LEU A 48 -13.78 -12.89 8.81
CA LEU A 48 -14.05 -11.46 9.01
C LEU A 48 -14.00 -11.07 10.50
N HIS A 49 -14.53 -11.92 11.38
CA HIS A 49 -14.43 -11.70 12.82
C HIS A 49 -12.98 -11.70 13.31
N ARG A 50 -12.17 -12.67 12.86
CA ARG A 50 -10.72 -12.71 13.20
C ARG A 50 -9.99 -11.46 12.71
N TRP A 51 -10.32 -10.98 11.52
CA TRP A 51 -9.73 -9.77 10.94
C TRP A 51 -10.07 -8.54 11.79
N THR A 52 -11.34 -8.37 12.13
CA THR A 52 -11.83 -7.22 12.92
C THR A 52 -11.43 -7.24 14.40
N THR A 53 -11.09 -8.41 14.95
CA THR A 53 -10.56 -8.54 16.32
C THR A 53 -9.03 -8.40 16.37
N GLY A 54 -8.35 -8.45 15.21
CA GLY A 54 -6.89 -8.37 15.15
C GLY A 54 -6.18 -9.67 15.55
N ASP A 55 -6.86 -10.81 15.44
CA ASP A 55 -6.33 -12.17 15.66
C ASP A 55 -5.63 -12.75 14.42
N VAL A 56 -5.25 -11.88 13.48
CA VAL A 56 -4.46 -12.22 12.30
C VAL A 56 -3.00 -11.93 12.63
N LYS A 57 -2.14 -12.94 12.49
CA LYS A 57 -0.69 -12.80 12.64
C LYS A 57 -0.11 -12.15 11.37
N GLY A 58 -0.32 -10.84 11.21
CA GLY A 58 0.15 -10.07 10.05
C GLY A 58 -0.94 -9.83 9.02
N LEU A 59 -0.67 -10.17 7.76
CA LEU A 59 -1.58 -9.94 6.64
C LEU A 59 -2.26 -11.23 6.15
N PRO A 60 -3.50 -11.17 5.65
CA PRO A 60 -4.14 -12.29 4.97
C PRO A 60 -3.46 -12.58 3.62
N TYR A 61 -3.99 -13.57 2.88
CA TYR A 61 -3.50 -13.89 1.54
C TYR A 61 -3.43 -12.65 0.63
N PRO A 62 -2.46 -12.57 -0.29
CA PRO A 62 -2.26 -11.41 -1.17
C PRO A 62 -3.51 -11.04 -1.98
N ASP A 63 -4.29 -12.03 -2.40
CA ASP A 63 -5.52 -11.82 -3.17
C ASP A 63 -6.55 -11.02 -2.35
N HIS A 64 -6.72 -11.35 -1.07
CA HIS A 64 -7.57 -10.60 -0.17
C HIS A 64 -7.04 -9.18 0.07
N CYS A 65 -5.71 -9.01 0.14
CA CYS A 65 -5.11 -7.69 0.31
C CYS A 65 -5.46 -6.77 -0.86
N ARG A 66 -5.33 -7.25 -2.11
CA ARG A 66 -5.66 -6.46 -3.31
C ARG A 66 -7.13 -6.04 -3.35
N VAL A 67 -8.05 -6.94 -2.99
CA VAL A 67 -9.47 -6.61 -2.95
C VAL A 67 -9.78 -5.60 -1.84
N LEU A 68 -9.18 -5.75 -0.66
CA LEU A 68 -9.36 -4.81 0.45
C LEU A 68 -8.84 -3.39 0.10
N GLU A 69 -7.69 -3.28 -0.55
CA GLU A 69 -7.13 -2.01 -1.03
C GLU A 69 -8.07 -1.34 -2.06
N ALA A 70 -8.72 -2.13 -2.92
CA ALA A 70 -9.71 -1.63 -3.85
C ALA A 70 -11.04 -1.22 -3.18
N MET A 71 -11.44 -1.88 -2.09
CA MET A 71 -12.62 -1.51 -1.29
C MET A 71 -12.42 -0.21 -0.51
N PHE A 72 -11.20 0.01 -0.02
CA PHE A 72 -10.83 1.14 0.82
C PHE A 72 -9.76 1.99 0.12
N PRO A 73 -10.12 2.77 -0.91
CA PRO A 73 -9.16 3.60 -1.62
C PRO A 73 -8.48 4.58 -0.65
N GLY A 74 -7.14 4.63 -0.72
CA GLY A 74 -6.30 5.42 0.19
C GLY A 74 -5.77 4.66 1.40
N TRP A 75 -6.14 3.39 1.59
CA TRP A 75 -5.61 2.52 2.64
C TRP A 75 -4.92 1.29 2.03
N THR A 76 -3.72 0.99 2.50
CA THR A 76 -3.04 -0.27 2.20
C THR A 76 -3.57 -1.39 3.08
N ALA A 77 -3.45 -2.66 2.64
CA ALA A 77 -3.84 -3.79 3.48
C ALA A 77 -3.11 -3.77 4.83
N ALA A 78 -1.82 -3.42 4.86
CA ALA A 78 -1.04 -3.26 6.11
C ALA A 78 -1.69 -2.28 7.10
N GLN A 79 -2.09 -1.09 6.61
CA GLN A 79 -2.73 -0.07 7.45
C GLN A 79 -4.13 -0.49 7.93
N LEU A 80 -4.87 -1.27 7.14
CA LEU A 80 -6.19 -1.79 7.55
C LEU A 80 -6.09 -2.75 8.74
N PHE A 81 -5.01 -3.54 8.81
CA PHE A 81 -4.75 -4.48 9.90
C PHE A 81 -3.93 -3.89 11.06
N GLU A 82 -3.52 -2.63 10.97
CA GLU A 82 -2.87 -1.91 12.05
C GLU A 82 -3.81 -1.73 13.25
N ARG A 83 -3.28 -1.85 14.48
CA ARG A 83 -4.03 -1.58 15.71
C ARG A 83 -4.10 -0.08 15.93
N VAL A 84 -5.31 0.45 15.97
CA VAL A 84 -5.56 1.87 16.23
C VAL A 84 -5.85 2.03 17.71
N ASN A 85 -4.89 2.58 18.46
CA ASN A 85 -5.19 3.20 19.75
C ASN A 85 -5.88 4.54 19.49
N GLY A 86 -6.75 4.98 20.40
CA GLY A 86 -7.61 6.16 20.19
C GLY A 86 -6.91 7.51 19.97
N GLU A 87 -5.59 7.52 19.77
CA GLU A 87 -4.75 8.65 19.41
C GLU A 87 -3.85 8.24 18.23
N GLU A 88 -4.33 8.49 17.02
CA GLU A 88 -3.55 8.89 15.85
C GLU A 88 -2.10 8.35 15.73
N SER A 89 -1.91 7.06 15.48
CA SER A 89 -0.67 6.60 14.82
C SER A 89 -0.75 6.90 13.33
N VAL A 90 -0.49 8.16 12.98
CA VAL A 90 0.01 8.59 11.67
C VAL A 90 1.47 8.18 11.56
N THR A 91 1.75 6.89 11.37
CA THR A 91 3.09 6.44 10.97
C THR A 91 2.95 5.20 10.10
N SER A 92 2.53 5.41 8.87
CA SER A 92 2.83 4.51 7.76
C SER A 92 2.92 5.39 6.54
N GLU A 93 3.92 6.28 6.56
CA GLU A 93 4.54 6.75 5.34
C GLU A 93 5.49 5.60 4.96
N PRO A 94 5.14 4.73 3.98
CA PRO A 94 6.18 3.98 3.33
C PRO A 94 7.03 5.07 2.68
N GLU A 95 8.27 5.25 3.13
CA GLU A 95 9.23 6.03 2.36
C GLU A 95 9.13 5.54 0.91
N PRO A 96 8.63 6.34 -0.04
CA PRO A 96 8.92 6.03 -1.41
C PRO A 96 10.44 6.20 -1.45
N SER A 97 11.13 5.06 -1.50
CA SER A 97 12.44 4.96 -2.10
C SER A 97 12.32 5.58 -3.49
N VAL A 98 12.41 6.91 -3.53
CA VAL A 98 12.49 7.69 -4.74
C VAL A 98 13.91 7.42 -5.22
N SER A 99 14.01 6.35 -5.99
CA SER A 99 14.93 6.29 -7.10
C SER A 99 14.64 7.50 -7.99
N THR A 100 15.14 8.66 -7.61
CA THR A 100 15.56 9.68 -8.57
C THR A 100 17.01 9.36 -8.89
N PRO A 101 17.32 8.77 -10.06
CA PRO A 101 18.53 9.18 -10.75
C PRO A 101 18.39 10.70 -10.95
N ASP A 102 19.11 11.43 -10.11
CA ASP A 102 19.29 12.87 -10.16
C ASP A 102 19.90 13.24 -11.52
N GLU A 103 19.01 13.69 -12.40
CA GLU A 103 19.17 14.84 -13.27
C GLU A 103 20.60 15.42 -13.36
N ALA A 104 21.31 15.05 -14.41
CA ALA A 104 22.30 15.93 -15.02
C ALA A 104 21.98 16.05 -16.52
N ALA A 105 21.44 17.21 -16.85
CA ALA A 105 21.03 17.72 -18.15
C ALA A 105 21.88 17.32 -19.37
N PRO A 106 21.29 17.31 -20.59
CA PRO A 106 22.04 17.29 -21.82
C PRO A 106 22.69 18.67 -22.04
N VAL A 107 23.97 18.79 -21.71
CA VAL A 107 24.80 19.90 -22.22
C VAL A 107 25.44 19.45 -23.52
N SER A 108 24.77 19.76 -24.62
CA SER A 108 25.42 19.92 -25.92
C SER A 108 25.39 21.40 -26.22
N ASP A 109 26.50 22.10 -25.98
CA ASP A 109 26.98 23.08 -26.94
C ASP A 109 28.43 23.53 -26.64
N GLU A 110 29.15 23.60 -27.75
CA GLU A 110 30.29 24.48 -28.03
C GLU A 110 31.71 24.13 -27.55
N ALA A 111 32.55 23.99 -28.57
CA ALA A 111 33.96 23.74 -28.56
C ALA A 111 34.78 24.96 -28.12
N ASP A 112 35.93 24.72 -27.51
CA ASP A 112 37.12 25.52 -27.82
C ASP A 112 38.38 24.62 -27.90
N PRO A 113 39.05 24.55 -29.07
CA PRO A 113 40.18 23.68 -29.32
C PRO A 113 41.50 24.46 -29.25
N ALA A 114 42.15 24.54 -28.09
CA ALA A 114 43.60 24.73 -28.02
C ALA A 114 44.11 24.74 -26.57
N LEU A 115 45.40 24.43 -26.44
CA LEU A 115 46.29 24.68 -25.30
C LEU A 115 46.49 23.53 -24.32
N TRP A 116 47.25 22.51 -24.76
CA TRP A 116 48.62 22.38 -24.28
C TRP A 116 49.38 21.38 -25.16
N GLY A 117 50.33 21.93 -25.92
CA GLY A 117 51.37 21.12 -26.54
C GLY A 117 52.46 20.76 -25.53
N ALA A 118 53.32 19.87 -26.03
CA ALA A 118 54.72 19.66 -25.65
C ALA A 118 55.02 18.81 -24.41
N GLY A 119 55.70 17.69 -24.66
CA GLY A 119 56.36 16.90 -23.62
C GLY A 119 56.95 15.58 -24.11
N SER A 120 57.69 15.59 -25.22
CA SER A 120 58.58 14.48 -25.60
C SER A 120 59.76 14.40 -24.61
N LEU A 121 60.26 13.18 -24.32
CA LEU A 121 61.68 12.76 -24.39
C LEU A 121 62.06 11.65 -23.38
N ALA A 122 62.52 10.54 -23.97
CA ALA A 122 63.72 9.73 -23.67
C ALA A 122 64.02 9.17 -22.26
N GLY A 123 64.38 7.87 -22.28
CA GLY A 123 65.08 7.13 -21.24
C GLY A 123 65.28 5.69 -21.65
#